data_AF-A0A2I0X4G9-F1
#
_entry.id   AF-A0A2I0X4G9-F1
#
_cell.length_a   1.000
_cell.length_b   1.000
_cell.length_c   1.000
_cell.angle_alpha   90.00
_cell.angle_beta   90.00
_cell.angle_gamma   90.00
#
_symmetry.space_group_name_H-M   'P 1'
#
loop_
_entity.id
_entity.type
_entity.pdbx_description
1 polymer ?
#
loop_
_entity_poly.entity_id
_entity_poly.type
_entity_poly.pdbx_seq_one_letter_code
_entity_poly.pdbx_strand_id
1 'polypeptide(L)' 'MCKDWKDIVVVLIPKTSNPSIPSAYRPINLCNSIYKIVAKVLLNRMLGVIPRIISKEQSAFLRGGQI' A
#
# COMPACT_ATOMS: atom_id res chain seq x y z
N MET A 1 3.56 6.63 22.60
CA MET A 1 3.12 5.57 21.65
C MET A 1 3.96 4.33 21.90
N CYS A 2 3.38 3.13 21.76
CA CYS A 2 4.14 1.87 21.76
C CYS A 2 5.29 1.97 20.74
N LYS A 3 6.50 1.54 21.07
CA LYS A 3 7.70 1.75 20.22
C LYS A 3 7.57 1.10 18.84
N ASP A 4 6.78 0.04 18.76
CA ASP A 4 6.68 -0.86 17.60
C ASP A 4 5.49 -0.51 16.69
N TRP A 5 4.88 0.66 16.90
CA TRP A 5 3.66 1.07 16.20
C TRP A 5 3.83 1.21 14.68
N LYS A 6 5.08 1.38 14.21
CA LYS A 6 5.46 1.50 12.80
C LYS A 6 6.12 0.24 12.24
N ASP A 7 6.28 -0.80 13.05
CA ASP A 7 6.93 -2.03 12.63
C ASP A 7 6.04 -2.79 11.64
N ILE A 8 6.70 -3.53 10.76
CA ILE A 8 6.07 -4.26 9.66
C ILE A 8 6.61 -5.68 9.65
N VAL A 9 5.69 -6.65 9.56
CA VAL A 9 6.02 -8.04 9.28
C VAL A 9 5.76 -8.32 7.80
N VAL A 10 6.77 -8.80 7.09
CA VAL A 10 6.63 -9.20 5.68
C VAL A 10 6.18 -10.66 5.63
N VAL A 11 5.04 -10.91 4.99
CA VAL A 11 4.50 -12.25 4.76
C VAL A 11 4.45 -12.53 3.26
N LEU A 12 4.89 -13.71 2.85
CA LEU A 12 4.88 -14.13 1.45
C LEU A 12 3.61 -14.95 1.16
N ILE A 13 2.73 -14.44 0.31
CA ILE A 13 1.55 -15.18 -0.17
C ILE A 13 1.86 -15.84 -1.50
N PRO A 14 1.66 -17.16 -1.64
CA PRO A 14 1.89 -17.87 -2.90
C PRO A 14 0.88 -17.42 -3.98
N LYS A 15 1.34 -17.22 -5.22
CA LYS A 15 0.46 -16.91 -6.38
C LYS A 15 -0.07 -18.17 -7.06
N THR A 16 0.60 -19.31 -6.89
CA THR A 16 0.27 -20.61 -7.48
C THR A 16 0.40 -21.70 -6.42
N SER A 17 -0.17 -22.89 -6.66
CA SER A 17 -0.23 -23.96 -5.65
C SER A 17 1.13 -24.50 -5.22
N ASN A 18 2.12 -24.54 -6.13
CA ASN A 18 3.48 -25.04 -5.86
C ASN A 18 4.52 -24.01 -6.32
N PRO A 19 4.72 -22.94 -5.54
CA PRO A 19 5.64 -21.86 -5.89
C PRO A 19 7.11 -22.29 -5.65
N SER A 20 7.89 -22.38 -6.72
CA SER A 20 9.30 -22.80 -6.67
C SER A 20 10.31 -21.66 -6.82
N ILE A 21 9.86 -20.46 -7.19
CA ILE A 21 10.71 -19.29 -7.42
C ILE A 21 10.20 -18.07 -6.66
N PRO A 22 11.07 -17.13 -6.24
CA PRO A 22 10.66 -15.95 -5.47
C PRO A 22 9.57 -15.09 -6.15
N SER A 23 9.59 -15.00 -7.48
CA SER A 23 8.59 -14.23 -8.24
C SER A 23 7.18 -14.83 -8.21
N ALA A 24 7.05 -16.11 -7.81
CA ALA A 24 5.78 -16.80 -7.59
C ALA A 24 5.11 -16.42 -6.25
N TYR A 25 5.75 -15.58 -5.44
CA TYR A 25 5.17 -15.05 -4.21
C TYR A 25 4.80 -13.58 -4.39
N ARG A 26 3.76 -13.15 -3.66
CA ARG A 26 3.37 -11.76 -3.46
C ARG A 26 3.74 -11.39 -2.02
N PRO A 27 4.70 -10.49 -1.79
CA PRO A 27 4.94 -9.98 -0.45
C PRO A 27 3.77 -9.09 0.00
N ILE A 28 3.32 -9.26 1.24
CA ILE A 28 2.36 -8.39 1.91
C ILE A 28 2.97 -7.89 3.21
N ASN A 29 2.82 -6.59 3.45
CA ASN A 29 3.23 -5.93 4.68
C ASN A 29 2.07 -5.98 5.69
N LEU A 30 2.20 -6.80 6.73
CA LEU A 30 1.33 -6.75 7.90
C LEU A 30 1.82 -5.64 8.82
N CYS A 31 1.00 -4.59 8.95
CA CYS A 31 1.30 -3.41 9.76
C CYS A 31 0.23 -3.17 10.83
N ASN A 32 0.63 -2.47 11.88
CA ASN A 32 -0.27 -2.06 12.96
C ASN A 32 -1.36 -1.09 12.48
N SER A 33 -2.55 -1.17 13.08
CA SER A 33 -3.67 -0.28 12.75
C SER A 33 -3.33 1.19 12.96
N ILE A 34 -2.50 1.51 13.96
CA ILE A 34 -2.01 2.87 14.21
C ILE A 34 -1.23 3.40 12.99
N TYR A 35 -0.33 2.61 12.42
CA TYR A 35 0.38 2.97 11.20
C TYR A 35 -0.59 3.23 10.03
N LYS A 36 -1.62 2.39 9.87
CA LYS A 36 -2.65 2.56 8.84
C LYS A 36 -3.43 3.87 9.00
N ILE A 37 -3.77 4.24 10.23
CA ILE A 37 -4.45 5.52 10.54
C ILE A 37 -3.56 6.71 10.14
N VAL A 38 -2.30 6.70 10.56
CA VAL A 38 -1.35 7.77 10.22
C VAL A 38 -1.18 7.89 8.71
N ALA A 39 -0.98 6.77 8.01
CA ALA A 39 -0.89 6.74 6.55
C ALA A 39 -2.15 7.31 5.89
N LYS A 40 -3.35 7.00 6.43
CA LYS A 40 -4.61 7.53 5.90
C LYS A 40 -4.74 9.05 6.09
N VAL A 41 -4.33 9.57 7.24
CA VAL A 41 -4.31 11.02 7.49
C VAL A 41 -3.39 11.74 6.51
N LEU A 42 -2.19 11.21 6.28
CA LEU A 42 -1.24 11.76 5.30
C LEU A 42 -1.82 11.73 3.88
N LEU A 43 -2.38 10.60 3.46
CA LEU A 43 -3.02 10.46 2.15
C LEU A 43 -4.13 11.50 1.97
N ASN A 44 -5.03 11.65 2.95
CA ASN A 44 -6.13 12.60 2.86
C ASN A 44 -5.63 14.06 2.70
N ARG A 45 -4.49 14.42 3.30
CA ARG A 45 -3.86 15.73 3.08
C ARG A 45 -3.25 15.85 1.69
N MET A 46 -2.60 14.80 1.21
CA MET A 46 -1.96 14.77 -0.11
C MET A 46 -2.97 14.75 -1.27
N LEU A 47 -4.19 14.26 -1.06
CA LEU A 47 -5.22 14.19 -2.12
C LEU A 47 -5.53 15.55 -2.76
N GLY A 48 -5.35 16.67 -2.06
CA GLY A 48 -5.52 18.00 -2.65
C GLY A 48 -4.43 18.38 -3.66
N VAL A 49 -3.28 17.71 -3.63
CA VAL A 49 -2.09 18.04 -4.43
C VAL A 49 -1.78 16.96 -5.47
N ILE A 50 -1.99 15.68 -5.14
CA ILE A 50 -1.68 14.53 -6.02
C ILE A 50 -2.23 14.69 -7.45
N PRO A 51 -3.49 15.12 -7.68
CA PRO A 51 -4.03 15.25 -9.05
C PRO A 51 -3.28 16.22 -9.95
N ARG A 52 -2.47 17.14 -9.38
CA ARG A 52 -1.67 18.10 -10.14
C ARG A 52 -0.27 17.59 -10.49
N ILE A 53 0.17 16.49 -9.87
CA ILE A 53 1.54 15.97 -9.98
C ILE A 53 1.58 14.66 -10.77
N ILE A 54 0.51 13.87 -10.72
CA ILE A 54 0.47 12.57 -11.38
C ILE A 54 -0.04 12.65 -12.82
N SER A 55 0.42 11.74 -13.69
CA SER A 55 -0.09 11.60 -15.05
C SER A 55 -1.42 10.84 -15.09
N LYS A 56 -2.11 10.84 -16.24
CA LYS A 56 -3.41 10.18 -16.41
C LYS A 56 -3.35 8.68 -16.12
N GLU A 57 -2.24 8.05 -16.47
CA GLU A 57 -1.92 6.62 -16.33
C GLU A 57 -1.78 6.22 -14.85
N GLN A 58 -1.51 7.18 -13.97
CA GLN A 58 -1.41 6.98 -12.52
C GLN A 58 -2.71 7.31 -11.78
N SER A 59 -3.74 7.77 -12.48
CA SER A 59 -4.99 8.24 -11.87
C SER A 59 -5.94 7.11 -11.43
N ALA A 60 -5.66 5.85 -11.79
CA ALA A 60 -6.53 4.69 -11.52
C ALA A 60 -6.90 4.51 -10.04
N PHE A 61 -6.08 4.99 -9.11
CA PHE A 61 -6.31 4.89 -7.66
C PHE A 61 -6.88 6.18 -7.02
N LEU A 62 -7.14 7.22 -7.83
CA LEU A 62 -7.86 8.41 -7.40
C LEU A 62 -9.37 8.18 -7.44
N ARG A 63 -10.11 8.93 -6.62
CA ARG A 63 -11.57 8.94 -6.72
C ARG A 63 -11.99 9.47 -8.09
N GLY A 64 -12.76 8.67 -8.83
CA GLY A 64 -13.18 8.99 -10.20
C GLY A 64 -12.16 8.61 -11.28
N GLY A 65 -11.03 7.98 -10.92
CA GLY A 65 -10.12 7.36 -11.87
C GLY A 65 -10.81 6.22 -12.63
N GLN A 66 -10.68 6.22 -13.95
CA GLN A 66 -11.08 5.11 -14.81
C GLN A 66 -9.81 4.36 -15.24
N ILE A 67 -9.94 3.04 -15.39
CA ILE A 67 -8.88 2.16 -15.91
C ILE A 67 -8.96 2.17 -17.43
#